data_AF-A0A6I5W726-F1
#
_entry.id   AF-A0A6I5W726-F1
#
_cell.length_a   1.000
_cell.length_b   1.000
_cell.length_c   1.000
_cell.angle_alpha   90.00
_cell.angle_beta   90.00
_cell.angle_gamma   90.00
#
_symmetry.space_group_name_H-M   'P 1'
#
loop_
_entity.id
_entity.type
_entity.pdbx_description
1 polymer ?
#
loop_
_entity_poly.entity_id
_entity_poly.type
_entity_poly.pdbx_seq_one_letter_code
_entity_poly.pdbx_strand_id
1 'polypeptide(L)'
;MMTDVAEQNGSRAEAGGAGGSVDPRTGTQEPLAAARIAEIRQRIDEIDQALIELWQERARLSQQVGATRMASGGTRLVLSREQEILERFRSALGADGTQFAMLLLRAGRGPL
;
A
#
# COMPACT_ATOMS: atom_id res chain seq x y z
N MET A 1 -4.60 52.95 59.02
CA MET A 1 -3.88 52.94 57.73
C MET A 1 -2.62 52.12 57.97
N MET A 2 -2.38 50.93 57.43
CA MET A 2 -2.78 50.26 56.19
C MET A 2 -2.99 48.77 56.46
N THR A 3 -3.90 48.18 55.69
CA THR A 3 -4.41 46.81 55.71
C THR A 3 -3.43 45.75 55.22
N ASP A 4 -3.45 44.58 55.88
CA ASP A 4 -3.11 43.27 55.34
C ASP A 4 -3.86 42.97 54.03
N VAL A 5 -3.15 42.49 53.00
CA VAL A 5 -3.67 41.50 52.04
C VAL A 5 -2.48 40.68 51.49
N ALA A 6 -2.33 39.47 52.00
CA ALA A 6 -1.71 38.36 51.30
C ALA A 6 -2.72 37.72 50.33
N GLU A 7 -2.21 36.94 49.38
CA GLU A 7 -2.93 36.05 48.45
C GLU A 7 -3.67 36.71 47.27
N GLN A 8 -3.15 36.48 46.07
CA GLN A 8 -3.74 35.45 45.21
C GLN A 8 -2.87 35.17 44.00
N ASN A 9 -2.25 34.00 44.07
CA ASN A 9 -1.60 33.30 42.99
C ASN A 9 -2.70 32.85 42.00
N GLY A 10 -3.07 33.74 41.08
CA GLY A 10 -3.99 33.43 39.99
C GLY A 10 -3.25 32.63 38.92
N SER A 11 -2.99 31.34 39.22
CA SER A 11 -2.77 30.33 38.18
C SER A 11 -3.87 30.50 37.16
N ARG A 12 -3.54 31.12 36.03
CA ARG A 12 -4.38 31.07 34.84
C ARG A 12 -4.37 29.61 34.45
N ALA A 13 -5.33 28.88 35.00
CA ALA A 13 -5.63 27.52 34.63
C ALA A 13 -5.62 27.54 33.12
N GLU A 14 -4.64 26.84 32.55
CA GLU A 14 -4.75 26.35 31.20
C GLU A 14 -6.08 25.61 31.21
N ALA A 15 -7.11 26.26 30.70
CA ALA A 15 -8.25 25.60 30.11
C ALA A 15 -7.68 24.90 28.87
N GLY A 16 -6.89 23.84 29.13
CA GLY A 16 -6.42 22.90 28.15
C GLY A 16 -7.66 22.28 27.60
N GLY A 17 -8.08 22.81 26.44
CA GLY A 17 -9.17 22.25 25.68
C GLY A 17 -8.91 20.77 25.54
N ALA A 18 -9.85 19.97 26.03
CA ALA A 18 -9.92 18.53 25.83
C ALA A 18 -10.16 18.24 24.33
N GLY A 19 -9.16 18.54 23.50
CA GLY A 19 -9.02 18.05 22.14
C GLY A 19 -7.82 17.12 22.16
N GLY A 20 -8.05 15.83 22.37
CA GLY A 20 -6.99 14.84 22.24
C GLY A 20 -6.29 15.06 20.90
N SER A 21 -4.97 15.13 20.85
CA SER A 21 -4.31 15.27 19.56
C SER A 21 -4.51 13.99 18.76
N VAL A 22 -4.82 14.12 17.46
CA VAL A 22 -4.90 12.98 16.55
C VAL A 22 -3.52 12.32 16.49
N ASP A 23 -3.42 11.00 16.69
CA ASP A 23 -2.15 10.30 16.49
C ASP A 23 -1.77 10.43 15.00
N PRO A 24 -0.64 11.09 14.66
CA PRO A 24 -0.27 11.33 13.27
C PRO A 24 0.01 10.06 12.48
N ARG A 25 0.27 8.93 13.16
CA ARG A 25 0.44 7.63 12.51
C ARG A 25 -0.91 7.08 12.11
N THR A 26 -1.88 7.03 13.02
CA THR A 26 -3.14 6.30 12.78
C THR A 26 -4.29 7.19 12.33
N GLY A 27 -4.18 8.51 12.48
CA GLY A 27 -5.22 9.46 12.10
C GLY A 27 -6.42 9.50 13.04
N THR A 28 -6.31 8.91 14.23
CA THR A 28 -7.40 8.87 15.23
C THR A 28 -6.93 9.31 16.61
N GLN A 29 -7.86 9.84 17.41
CA GLN A 29 -7.65 10.19 18.82
C GLN A 29 -8.03 9.02 19.76
N GLU A 30 -8.74 8.02 19.24
CA GLU A 30 -9.24 6.87 20.02
C GLU A 30 -8.15 5.79 20.17
N PRO A 31 -7.65 5.51 21.40
CA PRO A 31 -6.51 4.62 21.60
C PRO A 31 -6.73 3.19 21.10
N LEU A 32 -7.93 2.65 21.27
CA LEU A 32 -8.28 1.30 20.80
C LEU A 32 -8.33 1.23 19.26
N ALA A 33 -8.87 2.27 18.62
CA ALA A 33 -8.85 2.37 17.16
C ALA A 33 -7.42 2.52 16.63
N ALA A 34 -6.57 3.30 17.31
CA ALA A 34 -5.16 3.47 16.95
C ALA A 34 -4.40 2.13 17.01
N ALA A 35 -4.57 1.35 18.09
CA ALA A 35 -3.97 0.03 18.21
C ALA A 35 -4.44 -0.91 17.08
N ARG A 36 -5.75 -0.92 16.77
CA ARG A 36 -6.29 -1.75 15.70
C ARG A 36 -5.78 -1.37 14.31
N ILE A 37 -5.63 -0.07 14.03
CA ILE A 37 -5.06 0.41 12.76
C ILE A 37 -3.60 -0.02 12.62
N ALA A 38 -2.82 0.02 13.70
CA ALA A 38 -1.43 -0.42 13.69
C ALA A 38 -1.31 -1.92 13.33
N GLU A 39 -2.14 -2.78 13.92
CA GLU A 39 -2.19 -4.22 13.59
C GLU A 39 -2.57 -4.46 12.12
N ILE A 40 -3.60 -3.76 11.62
CA ILE A 40 -4.04 -3.90 10.22
C ILE A 40 -2.90 -3.49 9.26
N ARG A 41 -2.19 -2.40 9.57
CA ARG A 41 -1.08 -1.94 8.73
C ARG A 41 0.10 -2.88 8.74
N GLN A 42 0.43 -3.47 9.89
CA GLN A 42 1.43 -4.53 9.92
C GLN A 42 1.06 -5.68 8.98
N ARG A 43 -0.22 -6.07 8.95
CA ARG A 43 -0.69 -7.11 8.01
C ARG A 43 -0.65 -6.65 6.55
N ILE A 44 -0.92 -5.38 6.27
CA ILE A 44 -0.77 -4.80 4.92
C ILE A 44 0.70 -4.84 4.49
N ASP A 45 1.62 -4.44 5.36
CA ASP A 45 3.06 -4.43 5.07
C ASP A 45 3.57 -5.84 4.72
N GLU A 46 3.11 -6.87 5.43
CA GLU A 46 3.40 -8.28 5.12
C GLU A 46 2.87 -8.70 3.74
N ILE A 47 1.65 -8.27 3.39
CA ILE A 47 1.04 -8.55 2.08
C ILE A 47 1.80 -7.83 0.97
N ASP A 48 2.17 -6.57 1.20
CA ASP A 48 2.90 -5.75 0.23
C ASP A 48 4.29 -6.34 -0.04
N GLN A 49 4.99 -6.79 1.00
CA GLN A 49 6.26 -7.49 0.85
C GLN A 49 6.11 -8.77 0.00
N ALA A 50 5.08 -9.59 0.28
CA ALA A 50 4.80 -10.78 -0.51
C ALA A 50 4.43 -10.46 -1.98
N LEU A 51 3.66 -9.39 -2.21
CA LEU A 51 3.31 -8.93 -3.55
C LEU A 51 4.55 -8.48 -4.34
N ILE A 52 5.47 -7.76 -3.70
CA ILE A 52 6.74 -7.32 -4.31
C ILE A 52 7.60 -8.52 -4.71
N GLU A 53 7.75 -9.51 -3.82
CA GLU A 53 8.53 -10.72 -4.09
C GLU A 53 7.93 -11.53 -5.26
N LEU A 54 6.62 -11.79 -5.22
CA LEU A 54 5.91 -12.50 -6.29
C LEU A 54 5.96 -11.75 -7.62
N TRP A 55 5.88 -10.42 -7.58
CA TRP A 55 6.00 -9.57 -8.76
C TRP A 55 7.37 -9.74 -9.43
N GLN A 56 8.44 -9.61 -8.66
CA GLN A 56 9.81 -9.73 -9.15
C GLN A 56 10.08 -11.12 -9.71
N GLU A 57 9.65 -12.16 -9.00
CA GLU A 57 9.78 -13.54 -9.45
C GLU A 57 9.02 -13.77 -10.77
N ARG A 58 7.76 -13.35 -10.85
CA ARG A 58 6.95 -13.49 -12.06
C ARG A 58 7.55 -12.75 -13.25
N ALA A 59 8.08 -11.55 -13.04
CA ALA A 59 8.75 -10.79 -14.09
C ALA A 59 9.98 -11.55 -14.62
N ARG A 60 10.84 -12.04 -13.72
CA ARG A 60 12.03 -12.85 -14.08
C ARG A 60 11.67 -14.12 -14.83
N LEU A 61 10.62 -14.84 -14.42
CA LEU A 61 10.13 -16.02 -15.13
C LEU A 61 9.57 -15.67 -16.52
N SER A 62 8.81 -14.58 -16.63
CA SER A 62 8.30 -14.12 -17.91
C SER A 62 9.41 -13.74 -18.89
N GLN A 63 10.51 -13.15 -18.40
CA GLN A 63 11.69 -12.83 -19.20
C GLN A 63 12.37 -14.11 -19.71
N GLN A 64 12.54 -15.12 -18.84
CA GLN A 64 13.08 -16.43 -19.23
C GLN A 64 12.22 -17.09 -20.31
N VAL A 65 10.90 -17.11 -20.14
CA VAL A 65 9.96 -17.63 -21.16
C VAL A 65 10.15 -16.90 -22.50
N GLY A 66 10.30 -15.58 -22.47
CA GLY A 66 10.59 -14.78 -23.67
C GLY A 66 11.92 -15.15 -24.32
N ALA A 67 12.99 -15.22 -23.53
CA ALA A 67 14.33 -15.55 -23.99
C ALA A 67 14.39 -16.96 -24.60
N THR A 68 13.81 -17.97 -23.95
CA THR A 68 13.74 -19.34 -24.46
C THR A 68 12.99 -19.41 -25.79
N ARG A 69 11.85 -18.70 -25.89
CA ARG A 69 11.07 -18.66 -27.13
C ARG A 69 11.84 -18.01 -28.27
N MET A 70 12.48 -16.88 -28.02
CA MET A 70 13.31 -16.17 -29.01
C MET A 70 14.52 -17.02 -29.46
N ALA A 71 15.20 -17.69 -28.52
CA ALA A 71 16.32 -18.59 -28.83
C ALA A 71 15.91 -19.78 -29.70
N SER A 72 14.63 -20.15 -29.69
CA SER A 72 14.07 -21.22 -30.51
C SER A 72 13.47 -20.71 -31.84
N GLY A 73 13.73 -19.45 -32.23
CA GLY A 73 13.19 -18.85 -33.46
C GLY A 73 11.73 -18.40 -33.37
N GLY A 74 11.16 -18.38 -32.16
CA GLY A 74 9.79 -17.95 -31.92
C GLY A 74 9.61 -16.43 -31.90
N THR A 75 8.35 -16.00 -31.80
CA THR A 75 7.99 -14.58 -31.77
C THR A 75 8.35 -13.93 -30.44
N ARG A 76 8.53 -12.60 -30.44
CA ARG A 76 8.69 -11.83 -29.20
C ARG A 76 7.51 -12.04 -28.25
N LEU A 77 6.28 -12.09 -28.77
CA LEU A 77 5.03 -12.13 -28.01
C LEU A 77 4.07 -13.21 -28.52
N VAL A 78 3.19 -13.68 -27.63
CA VAL A 78 2.08 -14.59 -27.97
C VAL A 78 0.77 -13.94 -27.54
N LEU A 79 0.08 -13.29 -28.47
CA LEU A 79 -1.10 -12.46 -28.19
C LEU A 79 -2.22 -13.24 -27.50
N SER A 80 -2.46 -14.49 -27.89
CA SER A 80 -3.47 -15.34 -27.24
C SER A 80 -3.16 -15.56 -25.76
N ARG A 81 -1.89 -15.80 -25.43
CA ARG A 81 -1.45 -15.96 -24.04
C ARG A 81 -1.56 -14.67 -23.24
N GLU A 82 -1.29 -13.52 -23.86
CA GLU A 82 -1.49 -12.23 -23.19
C GLU A 82 -2.97 -11.96 -22.92
N GLN A 83 -3.86 -12.29 -23.86
CA GLN A 83 -5.31 -12.20 -23.67
C GLN A 83 -5.80 -13.09 -22.53
N GLU A 84 -5.31 -14.32 -22.42
CA GLU A 84 -5.64 -15.21 -21.28
C GLU A 84 -5.24 -14.62 -19.93
N ILE A 85 -4.10 -13.93 -19.87
CA ILE A 85 -3.63 -13.28 -18.64
C ILE A 85 -4.55 -12.10 -18.31
N LEU A 86 -4.87 -11.25 -19.30
CA LEU A 86 -5.77 -10.12 -19.11
C LEU A 86 -7.14 -10.60 -18.60
N GLU A 87 -7.71 -11.62 -19.22
CA GLU A 87 -9.02 -12.16 -18.83
C GLU A 87 -8.97 -12.77 -17.43
N ARG A 88 -7.92 -13.50 -17.08
CA ARG A 88 -7.76 -14.06 -15.72
C ARG A 88 -7.83 -12.96 -14.65
N PHE A 89 -7.09 -11.88 -14.83
CA PHE A 89 -7.10 -10.79 -13.85
C PHE A 89 -8.37 -9.97 -13.90
N ARG A 90 -8.95 -9.74 -15.08
CA ARG A 90 -10.25 -9.08 -15.21
C ARG A 90 -11.36 -9.85 -14.50
N SER A 91 -11.40 -11.16 -14.68
CA SER A 91 -12.35 -12.04 -14.01
C SER A 91 -12.21 -12.03 -12.48
N ALA A 92 -10.98 -11.87 -11.96
CA ALA A 92 -10.72 -11.86 -10.52
C ALA A 92 -10.90 -10.47 -9.86
N LEU A 93 -10.54 -9.39 -10.55
CA LEU A 93 -10.41 -8.04 -9.99
C LEU A 93 -11.24 -6.98 -10.73
N GLY A 94 -12.06 -7.37 -11.71
CA GLY A 94 -12.86 -6.45 -12.51
C GLY A 94 -12.04 -5.57 -13.44
N ALA A 95 -12.43 -4.29 -13.56
CA ALA A 95 -11.75 -3.35 -14.46
C ALA A 95 -10.28 -3.13 -14.09
N ASP A 96 -9.98 -3.03 -12.79
CA ASP A 96 -8.62 -2.83 -12.27
C ASP A 96 -7.72 -4.04 -12.56
N GLY A 97 -8.30 -5.23 -12.66
CA GLY A 97 -7.58 -6.44 -13.06
C GLY A 97 -6.92 -6.34 -14.43
N THR A 98 -7.60 -5.71 -15.38
CA THR A 98 -7.03 -5.46 -16.71
C THR A 98 -5.81 -4.55 -16.61
N GLN A 99 -5.90 -3.47 -15.83
CA GLN A 99 -4.78 -2.53 -15.65
C GLN A 99 -3.60 -3.21 -14.93
N PHE A 100 -3.87 -3.99 -13.89
CA PHE A 100 -2.86 -4.74 -13.18
C PHE A 100 -2.15 -5.76 -14.07
N ALA A 101 -2.90 -6.52 -14.88
CA ALA A 101 -2.33 -7.45 -15.84
C ALA A 101 -1.47 -6.76 -16.91
N MET A 102 -1.83 -5.56 -17.35
CA MET A 102 -1.01 -4.78 -18.29
C MET A 102 0.35 -4.40 -17.68
N LEU A 103 0.38 -3.98 -16.41
CA LEU A 103 1.64 -3.70 -15.70
C LEU A 103 2.50 -4.97 -15.55
N LEU A 104 1.85 -6.09 -15.21
CA LEU A 104 2.48 -7.40 -15.09
C LEU A 104 3.10 -7.91 -16.41
N LEU A 105 2.42 -7.70 -17.53
CA LEU A 105 2.95 -8.03 -18.86
C LEU A 105 4.15 -7.14 -19.16
N ARG A 106 4.02 -5.82 -18.98
CA ARG A 106 5.12 -4.87 -19.20
C ARG A 106 6.38 -5.20 -18.41
N ALA A 107 6.26 -5.61 -17.14
CA ALA A 107 7.40 -5.98 -16.31
C ALA A 107 8.20 -7.19 -16.87
N GLY A 108 7.51 -8.15 -17.50
CA GLY A 108 8.13 -9.36 -18.02
C GLY A 108 8.72 -9.23 -19.44
N ARG A 109 8.09 -8.45 -20.31
CA ARG A 109 8.45 -8.39 -21.75
C ARG A 109 8.89 -7.01 -22.24
N GLY A 110 8.92 -6.03 -21.35
CA GLY A 110 9.14 -4.62 -21.69
C GLY A 110 7.92 -3.95 -22.32
N PRO A 111 8.00 -2.64 -22.56
CA PRO A 111 6.96 -1.90 -23.26
C PRO A 111 6.75 -2.43 -24.68
N LEU A 112 5.52 -2.26 -25.19
CA LEU A 112 5.23 -2.41 -26.62
C LEU A 112 5.82 -1.24 -27.39
#